data_AF-A0A3D3GM18-F1
#
_entry.id   AF-A0A3D3GM18-F1
#
_cell.length_a   1.000
_cell.length_b   1.000
_cell.length_c   1.000
_cell.angle_alpha   90.00
_cell.angle_beta   90.00
_cell.angle_gamma   90.00
#
_symmetry.space_group_name_H-M   'P 1'
#
loop_
_entity.id
_entity.type
_entity.pdbx_description
1 polymer ?
#
loop_
_entity_poly.entity_id
_entity_poly.type
_entity_poly.pdbx_seq_one_letter_code
_entity_poly.pdbx_strand_id
1 'polypeptide(L)'
;MGNKITLTILIVNFKTTKLTLACIQSIYDFQPQCSFEIILVDNGSNDGIGEKVAEQFPAVRFIETGDNVGFSRANNLGIHN
;
A
#
# COMPACT_ATOMS: atom_id res chain seq x y z
N MET A 1 -22.01 -2.65 -13.17
CA MET A 1 -21.90 -2.74 -11.70
C MET A 1 -20.49 -3.17 -11.40
N GLY A 2 -19.68 -2.36 -10.72
CA GLY A 2 -18.29 -2.72 -10.43
C GLY A 2 -18.21 -3.98 -9.57
N ASN A 3 -17.24 -4.86 -9.84
CA ASN A 3 -17.01 -6.01 -8.98
C ASN A 3 -16.75 -5.52 -7.55
N LYS A 4 -17.58 -5.94 -6.60
CA LYS A 4 -17.42 -5.64 -5.18
C LYS A 4 -16.04 -6.12 -4.73
N ILE A 5 -15.21 -5.25 -4.17
CA ILE A 5 -13.94 -5.68 -3.54
C ILE A 5 -14.27 -6.56 -2.33
N THR A 6 -13.59 -7.70 -2.24
CA THR A 6 -13.80 -8.69 -1.16
C THR A 6 -12.56 -8.89 -0.30
N LEU A 7 -11.41 -8.38 -0.73
CA LEU A 7 -10.13 -8.42 -0.02
C LEU A 7 -9.42 -7.06 -0.14
N THR A 8 -8.97 -6.51 0.98
CA THR A 8 -8.08 -5.33 1.01
C THR A 8 -6.74 -5.78 1.59
N ILE A 9 -5.66 -5.60 0.83
CA ILE A 9 -4.29 -5.89 1.29
C ILE A 9 -3.68 -4.58 1.76
N LEU A 10 -3.53 -4.43 3.07
CA LEU A 10 -2.95 -3.24 3.69
C LEU A 10 -1.47 -3.45 4.00
N ILE A 11 -0.63 -2.57 3.46
CA ILE A 11 0.82 -2.58 3.67
C ILE A 11 1.21 -1.27 4.34
N VAL A 12 1.94 -1.36 5.46
CA VAL A 12 2.57 -0.19 6.10
C VAL A 12 4.06 -0.23 5.76
N ASN A 13 4.58 0.86 5.19
CA ASN A 13 5.99 1.02 4.86
C ASN A 13 6.66 2.02 5.82
N PHE A 14 7.87 1.72 6.25
CA PHE A 14 8.76 2.71 6.88
C PHE A 14 10.21 2.42 6.49
N LYS A 15 10.77 3.22 5.58
CA LYS A 15 12.17 3.13 5.12
C LYS A 15 12.57 1.76 4.55
N THR A 16 11.61 1.03 4.00
CA THR A 16 11.83 -0.32 3.40
C THR A 16 11.39 -0.38 1.93
N THR A 17 11.50 0.74 1.21
CA THR A 17 10.96 0.92 -0.15
C THR A 17 11.25 -0.22 -1.11
N LYS A 18 12.49 -0.72 -1.18
CA LYS A 18 12.81 -1.84 -2.07
C LYS A 18 12.00 -3.11 -1.75
N LEU A 19 11.86 -3.44 -0.47
CA LEU A 19 11.10 -4.62 -0.04
C LEU A 19 9.59 -4.41 -0.24
N THR A 20 9.10 -3.20 0.02
CA THR A 20 7.70 -2.85 -0.19
C THR A 20 7.30 -2.96 -1.66
N LEU A 21 8.10 -2.42 -2.58
CA LEU A 21 7.86 -2.55 -4.02
C LEU A 21 7.92 -4.01 -4.49
N ALA A 22 8.89 -4.80 -3.98
CA ALA A 22 8.96 -6.23 -4.28
C ALA A 22 7.75 -7.01 -3.74
N CYS A 23 7.23 -6.64 -2.57
CA CYS A 23 6.02 -7.22 -1.99
C CYS A 23 4.80 -6.93 -2.88
N ILE A 24 4.59 -5.68 -3.27
CA ILE A 24 3.51 -5.28 -4.18
C ILE A 24 3.61 -6.04 -5.51
N GLN A 25 4.80 -6.09 -6.11
CA GLN A 25 5.03 -6.84 -7.34
C GLN A 25 4.66 -8.32 -7.17
N SER A 26 5.06 -8.96 -6.06
CA SER A 26 4.73 -10.37 -5.82
C SER A 26 3.23 -10.64 -5.72
N ILE A 27 2.45 -9.69 -5.20
CA ILE A 27 0.98 -9.80 -5.15
C ILE A 27 0.40 -9.72 -6.57
N TYR A 28 0.94 -8.86 -7.43
CA TYR A 28 0.52 -8.77 -8.84
C TYR A 28 0.97 -9.95 -9.69
N ASP A 29 2.11 -10.57 -9.37
CA ASP A 29 2.60 -11.78 -10.03
C ASP A 29 1.75 -13.01 -9.62
N PHE A 30 1.24 -13.03 -8.39
CA PHE A 30 0.46 -14.13 -7.80
C PHE A 30 -0.87 -13.64 -7.23
N GLN A 31 -1.73 -13.13 -8.11
CA GLN A 31 -2.96 -12.45 -7.71
C GLN A 31 -3.94 -13.38 -6.97
N PRO A 32 -4.63 -12.87 -5.92
CA PRO A 32 -5.78 -13.54 -5.34
C PRO A 32 -6.83 -13.88 -6.39
N GLN A 33 -7.53 -15.02 -6.24
CA GLN A 33 -8.64 -15.41 -7.12
C GLN A 33 -9.95 -14.65 -6.84
N CYS A 34 -9.87 -13.55 -6.09
CA CYS A 34 -10.99 -12.69 -5.74
C CYS A 34 -10.69 -11.24 -6.12
N SER A 35 -11.72 -10.40 -6.14
CA SER A 35 -11.56 -8.95 -6.29
C SER A 35 -10.83 -8.36 -5.09
N PHE A 36 -9.69 -7.73 -5.35
CA PHE A 36 -8.85 -7.16 -4.31
C PHE A 36 -8.40 -5.73 -4.64
N GLU A 37 -7.99 -5.01 -3.60
CA GLU A 37 -7.25 -3.75 -3.69
C GLU A 37 -6.00 -3.82 -2.82
N ILE A 38 -5.03 -2.95 -3.10
CA ILE A 38 -3.84 -2.76 -2.27
C ILE A 38 -3.85 -1.33 -1.77
N ILE A 39 -3.75 -1.16 -0.45
CA ILE A 39 -3.55 0.13 0.20
C ILE A 39 -2.13 0.13 0.76
N LEU A 40 -1.33 1.09 0.34
CA LEU A 40 0.00 1.34 0.89
C LEU A 40 -0.03 2.60 1.75
N VAL A 41 0.26 2.45 3.03
CA VAL A 41 0.47 3.56 3.96
C VAL A 41 1.98 3.77 4.14
N ASP A 42 2.52 4.88 3.63
CA ASP A 42 3.87 5.31 3.97
C ASP A 42 3.88 6.04 5.31
N ASN A 43 4.60 5.47 6.27
CA ASN A 43 4.67 5.92 7.66
C ASN A 43 5.80 6.95 7.86
N GLY A 44 5.89 7.94 6.97
CA GLY A 44 6.89 9.02 7.01
C GLY A 44 8.29 8.58 6.59
N SER A 45 8.44 7.90 5.45
CA SER A 45 9.74 7.41 4.98
C SER A 45 10.62 8.50 4.39
N ASN A 46 10.02 9.49 3.72
CA ASN A 46 10.71 10.61 3.04
C ASN A 46 11.78 10.14 2.04
N ASP A 47 11.51 9.07 1.29
CA ASP A 47 12.47 8.41 0.39
C ASP A 47 11.96 8.25 -1.06
N GLY A 48 10.91 8.98 -1.42
CA GLY A 48 10.34 9.01 -2.76
C GLY A 48 9.52 7.76 -3.13
N ILE A 49 9.09 6.95 -2.17
CA ILE A 49 8.25 5.77 -2.45
C ILE A 49 6.94 6.14 -3.16
N GLY A 50 6.32 7.28 -2.81
CA GLY A 50 5.06 7.72 -3.42
C GLY A 50 5.15 7.86 -4.94
N GLU A 51 6.22 8.48 -5.44
CA GLU A 51 6.48 8.64 -6.88
C GLU A 51 6.65 7.27 -7.55
N LYS A 52 7.47 6.39 -6.95
CA LYS A 52 7.71 5.04 -7.50
C LYS A 52 6.44 4.20 -7.56
N VAL A 53 5.58 4.32 -6.56
CA VAL A 53 4.31 3.60 -6.50
C VAL A 53 3.32 4.15 -7.52
N ALA A 54 3.24 5.47 -7.68
CA ALA A 54 2.38 6.09 -8.69
C ALA A 54 2.80 5.69 -10.11
N GLU A 55 4.09 5.56 -10.38
CA GLU A 55 4.62 5.15 -11.68
C GLU A 55 4.46 3.64 -11.94
N GLN A 56 4.83 2.78 -10.98
CA GLN A 56 4.90 1.33 -11.19
C GLN A 56 3.57 0.62 -10.91
N PHE A 57 2.77 1.16 -9.98
CA PHE A 57 1.56 0.52 -9.48
C PHE A 57 0.41 1.53 -9.36
N PRO A 58 -0.07 2.12 -10.47
CA PRO A 58 -1.10 3.17 -10.44
C PRO A 58 -2.46 2.74 -9.86
N ALA A 59 -2.68 1.43 -9.71
CA ALA A 59 -3.87 0.88 -9.05
C ALA A 59 -3.73 0.75 -7.52
N VAL A 60 -2.51 0.89 -6.97
CA VAL A 60 -2.28 0.90 -5.53
C VAL A 60 -2.75 2.22 -4.96
N ARG A 61 -3.58 2.16 -3.94
CA ARG A 61 -4.02 3.35 -3.23
C ARG A 61 -2.97 3.76 -2.21
N PHE A 62 -2.33 4.90 -2.42
CA PHE A 62 -1.26 5.41 -1.58
C PHE A 62 -1.77 6.40 -0.53
N ILE A 63 -1.28 6.28 0.70
CA ILE A 63 -1.57 7.19 1.82
C ILE A 63 -0.23 7.55 2.48
N GLU A 64 0.03 8.83 2.68
CA GLU A 64 1.23 9.31 3.37
C GLU A 64 0.86 9.90 4.73
N THR A 65 1.57 9.52 5.78
CA THR A 65 1.29 10.00 7.15
C THR A 65 2.03 11.30 7.49
N GLY A 66 3.01 11.73 6.68
CA GLY A 66 3.88 12.88 6.91
C GLY A 66 5.00 12.63 7.94
N ASP A 67 4.72 11.86 8.98
CA ASP A 67 5.67 11.47 10.04
C ASP A 67 5.51 10.00 10.43
N ASN A 68 6.47 9.44 11.17
CA ASN A 68 6.33 8.11 11.76
C ASN A 68 5.32 8.15 12.93
N VAL A 69 4.08 7.74 12.65
CA VAL A 69 2.97 7.74 13.60
C VAL A 69 2.83 6.43 14.38
N GLY A 70 3.76 5.49 14.18
CA GLY A 70 3.74 4.15 14.76
C GLY A 70 2.82 3.17 14.02
N PHE A 71 3.10 1.88 14.18
CA PHE A 71 2.49 0.79 13.40
C PHE A 71 0.96 0.76 13.50
N SER A 72 0.40 0.80 14.71
CA SER A 72 -1.05 0.68 14.90
C SER A 72 -1.82 1.86 14.29
N ARG A 73 -1.28 3.09 14.42
CA ARG A 73 -1.94 4.29 13.87
C ARG A 73 -1.89 4.29 12.35
N ALA A 74 -0.77 3.88 11.75
CA ALA A 74 -0.66 3.72 10.31
C ALA A 74 -1.64 2.66 9.77
N ASN A 75 -1.78 1.51 10.45
CA ASN A 75 -2.78 0.50 10.08
C ASN A 75 -4.20 1.04 10.15
N ASN A 76 -4.56 1.70 11.25
CA ASN A 76 -5.91 2.25 11.42
C ASN A 76 -6.23 3.29 10.34
N LEU A 77 -5.25 4.09 9.92
CA LEU A 77 -5.45 5.03 8.82
C LEU A 77 -5.78 4.29 7.51
N GLY A 78 -5.07 3.20 7.21
CA GLY A 78 -5.37 2.37 6.04
C GLY A 78 -6.73 1.68 6.08
N ILE A 79 -7.18 1.25 7.26
CA ILE A 79 -8.49 0.60 7.46
C ILE A 79 -9.66 1.58 7.28
N HIS A 80 -9.48 2.87 7.62
CA HIS A 80 -10.56 3.85 7.68
C HIS A 80 -10.70 4.78 6.47
N ASN A 81 -9.78 4.70 5.49
CA ASN A 81 -9.89 5.45 4.24
C ASN A 81 -10.31 4.52 3.11
#